data_AF-M6F615-F1
#
_entry.id   AF-M6F615-F1
#
_cell.length_a   1.000
_cell.length_b   1.000
_cell.length_c   1.000
_cell.angle_alpha   90.00
_cell.angle_beta   90.00
_cell.angle_gamma   90.00
#
_symmetry.space_group_name_H-M   'P 1'
#
loop_
_entity.id
_entity.type
_entity.pdbx_description
1 polymer ?
#
loop_
_entity_poly.entity_id
_entity_poly.type
_entity_poly.pdbx_seq_one_letter_code
_entity_poly.pdbx_strand_id
1 'polypeptide(L)'
;MDSIRSKKEIKLILSKLSDESLWISVIESELLKKKIKFPLLEFVGKELYFKIPDHKQIYFTDQIIELGHMGGYVISAIILQLRSEKYFEQSLNKAVEYILLGNEWYVCDIIGERVMGHFLLKEPEKTHNLTHKLNRILESKLNSAKRFPETQRLASTVARQGRV
;
A
#
# COMPACT_ATOMS: atom_id res chain seq x y z
N MET A 1 0.19 15.84 19.41
CA MET A 1 -0.20 14.94 18.30
C MET A 1 -1.42 14.15 18.73
N ASP A 2 -2.54 14.37 18.09
CA ASP A 2 -3.78 13.66 18.41
C ASP A 2 -3.67 12.17 18.03
N SER A 3 -4.21 11.31 18.89
CA SER A 3 -4.13 9.86 18.73
C SER A 3 -5.51 9.24 18.89
N ILE A 4 -5.93 8.48 17.89
CA ILE A 4 -7.18 7.73 17.92
C ILE A 4 -6.92 6.37 18.54
N ARG A 5 -7.72 6.02 19.56
CA ARG A 5 -7.49 4.83 20.38
C ARG A 5 -8.60 3.80 20.31
N SER A 6 -9.76 4.13 19.72
CA SER A 6 -10.92 3.24 19.70
C SER A 6 -11.59 3.10 18.33
N LYS A 7 -12.19 1.94 18.11
CA LYS A 7 -13.06 1.69 16.94
C LYS A 7 -14.32 2.57 16.93
N LYS A 8 -14.78 3.02 18.10
CA LYS A 8 -15.97 3.89 18.24
C LYS A 8 -15.70 5.27 17.62
N GLU A 9 -14.54 5.86 17.90
CA GLU A 9 -14.12 7.12 17.29
C GLU A 9 -14.03 7.01 15.77
N ILE A 10 -13.45 5.90 15.28
CA ILE A 10 -13.35 5.63 13.84
C ILE A 10 -14.73 5.56 13.19
N LYS A 11 -15.67 4.82 13.78
CA LYS A 11 -17.04 4.75 13.25
C LYS A 11 -17.72 6.12 13.21
N LEU A 12 -17.47 6.97 14.20
CA LEU A 12 -17.99 8.34 14.23
C LEU A 12 -17.36 9.23 13.14
N ILE A 13 -16.08 9.04 12.82
CA ILE A 13 -15.42 9.74 11.71
C ILE A 13 -15.99 9.25 10.37
N LEU A 14 -16.10 7.93 10.20
CA LEU A 14 -16.61 7.32 8.96
C LEU A 14 -18.10 7.58 8.73
N SER A 15 -18.90 7.81 9.79
CA SER A 15 -20.31 8.19 9.63
C SER A 15 -20.48 9.61 9.09
N LYS A 16 -19.50 10.50 9.29
CA LYS A 16 -19.48 11.86 8.72
C LYS A 16 -19.15 11.90 7.22
N LEU A 17 -18.67 10.78 6.66
CA LEU A 17 -18.40 10.64 5.23
C LEU A 17 -19.74 10.52 4.47
N SER A 18 -20.35 11.65 4.15
CA SER A 18 -21.57 11.75 3.33
C SER A 18 -21.28 12.17 1.90
N ASP A 19 -20.44 13.19 1.71
CA ASP A 19 -20.03 13.70 0.40
C ASP A 19 -18.72 13.05 -0.07
N GLU A 20 -18.80 12.23 -1.12
CA GLU A 20 -17.65 11.50 -1.69
C GLU A 20 -16.47 12.42 -2.04
N SER A 21 -16.73 13.66 -2.47
CA SER A 21 -15.69 14.61 -2.89
C SER A 21 -14.77 15.03 -1.73
N LEU A 22 -15.25 14.91 -0.49
CA LEU A 22 -14.52 15.26 0.73
C LEU A 22 -13.91 14.05 1.43
N TRP A 23 -14.10 12.83 0.94
CA TRP A 23 -13.66 11.64 1.67
C TRP A 23 -12.16 11.59 1.87
N ILE A 24 -11.40 11.86 0.81
CA ILE A 24 -9.93 11.82 0.86
C ILE A 24 -9.40 12.85 1.86
N SER A 25 -9.91 14.08 1.82
CA SER A 25 -9.46 15.16 2.71
C SER A 25 -9.81 14.88 4.17
N VAL A 26 -11.01 14.35 4.45
CA VAL A 26 -11.44 13.96 5.81
C VAL A 26 -10.62 12.79 6.32
N ILE A 27 -10.39 11.76 5.50
CA ILE A 27 -9.58 10.60 5.89
C ILE A 27 -8.14 11.03 6.16
N GLU A 28 -7.59 11.91 5.33
CA GLU A 28 -6.25 12.43 5.55
C GLU A 28 -6.13 13.19 6.88
N SER A 29 -7.01 14.16 7.12
CA SER A 29 -6.95 15.02 8.31
C SER A 29 -7.34 14.30 9.59
N GLU A 30 -8.39 13.49 9.54
CA GLU A 30 -8.96 12.85 10.74
C GLU A 30 -8.31 11.51 11.05
N LEU A 31 -7.71 10.82 10.07
CA LEU A 31 -7.13 9.49 10.25
C LEU A 31 -5.62 9.44 9.96
N LEU A 32 -5.19 9.81 8.75
CA LEU A 32 -3.81 9.56 8.30
C LEU A 32 -2.77 10.48 8.96
N LYS A 33 -3.13 11.74 9.24
CA LYS A 33 -2.28 12.70 9.97
C LYS A 33 -2.21 12.44 11.47
N LYS A 34 -3.08 11.56 12.00
CA LYS A 34 -3.12 11.21 13.43
C LYS A 34 -2.35 9.93 13.70
N LYS A 35 -1.88 9.77 14.94
CA LYS A 35 -1.18 8.54 15.34
C LYS A 35 -2.22 7.44 15.64
N ILE A 36 -2.36 6.51 14.70
CA ILE A 36 -3.27 5.36 14.77
C ILE A 36 -2.47 4.05 14.71
N LYS A 37 -2.83 3.09 15.56
CA LYS A 37 -2.23 1.74 15.52
C LYS A 37 -2.72 0.97 14.30
N PHE A 38 -1.86 0.12 13.73
CA PHE A 38 -2.20 -0.67 12.53
C PHE A 38 -3.50 -1.47 12.64
N PRO A 39 -3.82 -2.17 13.75
CA PRO A 39 -5.10 -2.89 13.87
C PRO A 39 -6.34 -2.00 13.73
N LEU A 40 -6.22 -0.71 14.07
CA LEU A 40 -7.30 0.26 13.90
C LEU A 40 -7.37 0.77 12.46
N LEU A 41 -6.24 0.96 11.78
CA LEU A 41 -6.20 1.27 10.34
C LEU A 41 -6.73 0.11 9.49
N GLU A 42 -6.44 -1.13 9.88
CA GLU A 42 -7.01 -2.31 9.23
C GLU A 42 -8.53 -2.34 9.40
N PHE A 43 -9.02 -1.97 10.58
CA PHE A 43 -10.45 -1.81 10.81
C PHE A 43 -11.05 -0.71 9.92
N VAL A 44 -10.38 0.43 9.75
CA VAL A 44 -10.79 1.48 8.80
C VAL A 44 -10.92 0.91 7.38
N GLY A 45 -9.90 0.19 6.91
CA GLY A 45 -9.91 -0.41 5.56
C GLY A 45 -11.09 -1.35 5.34
N LYS A 46 -11.46 -2.15 6.35
CA LYS A 46 -12.66 -3.02 6.29
C LYS A 46 -13.95 -2.22 6.18
N GLU A 47 -14.13 -1.21 7.03
CA GLU A 47 -15.35 -0.40 7.01
C GLU A 47 -15.48 0.38 5.69
N LEU A 48 -14.37 0.90 5.16
CA LEU A 48 -14.35 1.57 3.86
C LEU A 48 -14.64 0.61 2.71
N TYR A 49 -14.10 -0.61 2.73
CA TYR A 49 -14.43 -1.62 1.71
C TYR A 49 -15.94 -1.84 1.60
N PHE A 50 -16.67 -1.96 2.72
CA PHE A 50 -18.12 -2.15 2.71
C PHE A 50 -18.90 -0.88 2.35
N LYS A 51 -18.34 0.30 2.61
CA LYS A 51 -18.98 1.59 2.32
C LYS A 51 -18.79 2.03 0.86
N ILE A 52 -17.66 1.67 0.25
CA ILE A 52 -17.28 2.10 -1.10
C ILE A 52 -17.76 1.05 -2.12
N PRO A 53 -18.55 1.45 -3.14
CA PRO A 53 -18.95 0.53 -4.21
C PRO A 53 -17.75 -0.11 -4.92
N ASP A 54 -17.86 -1.39 -5.28
CA ASP A 54 -16.78 -2.17 -5.91
C ASP A 54 -16.08 -1.43 -7.06
N HIS A 55 -16.82 -0.78 -7.96
CA HIS A 55 -16.25 -0.10 -9.12
C HIS A 55 -15.41 1.14 -8.78
N LYS A 56 -15.56 1.70 -7.57
CA LYS A 56 -14.83 2.89 -7.08
C LYS A 56 -13.66 2.55 -6.15
N GLN A 57 -13.58 1.31 -5.65
CA GLN A 57 -12.58 0.94 -4.64
C GLN A 57 -11.13 1.16 -5.11
N ILE A 58 -10.80 0.81 -6.36
CA ILE A 58 -9.44 1.02 -6.90
C ILE A 58 -9.12 2.51 -7.03
N TYR A 59 -10.05 3.30 -7.56
CA TYR A 59 -9.89 4.75 -7.67
C TYR A 59 -9.64 5.39 -6.30
N PHE A 60 -10.41 4.96 -5.30
CA PHE A 60 -10.22 5.41 -3.93
C PHE A 60 -8.85 5.03 -3.36
N THR A 61 -8.40 3.78 -3.56
CA THR A 61 -7.08 3.36 -3.06
C THR A 61 -5.94 4.10 -3.76
N ASP A 62 -6.05 4.38 -5.06
CA ASP A 62 -5.08 5.18 -5.80
C ASP A 62 -4.95 6.58 -5.17
N GLN A 63 -6.07 7.27 -4.93
CA GLN A 63 -6.09 8.59 -4.28
C GLN A 63 -5.48 8.56 -2.86
N ILE A 64 -5.73 7.51 -2.07
CA ILE A 64 -5.17 7.37 -0.72
C ILE A 64 -3.66 7.13 -0.75
N ILE A 65 -3.16 6.35 -1.71
CA ILE A 65 -1.72 6.10 -1.88
C ILE A 65 -0.98 7.37 -2.30
N GLU A 66 -1.58 8.18 -3.20
CA GLU A 66 -1.00 9.45 -3.67
C GLU A 66 -0.72 10.45 -2.54
N LEU A 67 -1.44 10.36 -1.41
CA LEU A 67 -1.18 11.19 -0.24
C LEU A 67 0.18 10.89 0.44
N GLY A 68 0.79 9.73 0.17
CA GLY A 68 2.12 9.37 0.67
C GLY A 68 2.16 9.00 2.16
N HIS A 69 1.03 8.81 2.84
CA HIS A 69 1.00 8.42 4.25
C HIS A 69 1.12 6.90 4.41
N MET A 70 1.97 6.45 5.35
CA MET A 70 2.13 5.02 5.68
C MET A 70 0.78 4.34 5.99
N GLY A 71 -0.12 5.02 6.72
CA GLY A 71 -1.44 4.49 7.03
C GLY A 71 -2.34 4.29 5.80
N GLY A 72 -2.10 5.03 4.72
CA GLY A 72 -2.78 4.86 3.45
C GLY A 72 -2.48 3.51 2.82
N TYR A 73 -1.23 3.07 2.85
CA TYR A 73 -0.83 1.73 2.40
C TYR A 73 -1.51 0.61 3.20
N VAL A 74 -1.70 0.79 4.52
CA VAL A 74 -2.41 -0.19 5.35
C VAL A 74 -3.88 -0.28 4.95
N ILE A 75 -4.55 0.86 4.77
CA ILE A 75 -5.97 0.90 4.35
C ILE A 75 -6.13 0.26 2.97
N SER A 76 -5.29 0.67 2.00
CA SER A 76 -5.32 0.14 0.64
C SER A 76 -5.04 -1.36 0.60
N ALA A 77 -4.09 -1.85 1.40
CA ALA A 77 -3.80 -3.29 1.50
C ALA A 77 -5.04 -4.10 1.87
N ILE A 78 -5.76 -3.67 2.92
CA ILE A 78 -6.95 -4.38 3.40
C ILE A 78 -8.08 -4.34 2.37
N ILE A 79 -8.29 -3.21 1.70
CA ILE A 79 -9.29 -3.11 0.63
C ILE A 79 -8.96 -4.07 -0.51
N LEU A 80 -7.70 -4.09 -0.97
CA LEU A 80 -7.26 -5.01 -2.03
C LEU A 80 -7.38 -6.48 -1.62
N GLN A 81 -7.05 -6.79 -0.35
CA GLN A 81 -7.16 -8.13 0.22
C GLN A 81 -8.61 -8.64 0.22
N LEU A 82 -9.57 -7.82 0.62
CA LEU A 82 -10.99 -8.20 0.61
C LEU A 82 -11.55 -8.27 -0.81
N ARG A 83 -11.17 -7.31 -1.66
CA ARG A 83 -11.59 -7.25 -3.06
C ARG A 83 -11.14 -8.47 -3.86
N SER A 84 -10.04 -9.12 -3.45
CA SER A 84 -9.45 -10.24 -4.19
C SER A 84 -10.37 -11.45 -4.31
N GLU A 85 -11.38 -11.57 -3.44
CA GLU A 85 -12.38 -12.65 -3.53
C GLU A 85 -13.15 -12.63 -4.85
N LYS A 86 -13.37 -11.43 -5.40
CA LYS A 86 -14.12 -11.22 -6.64
C LYS A 86 -13.25 -10.75 -7.80
N TYR A 87 -12.18 -10.00 -7.50
CA TYR A 87 -11.32 -9.37 -8.50
C TYR A 87 -9.83 -9.67 -8.25
N PHE A 88 -9.50 -10.94 -8.05
CA PHE A 88 -8.15 -11.40 -7.69
C PHE A 88 -7.02 -10.76 -8.51
N GLU A 89 -7.03 -10.93 -9.84
CA GLU A 89 -5.95 -10.44 -10.70
C GLU A 89 -5.82 -8.92 -10.66
N GLN A 90 -6.93 -8.19 -10.61
CA GLN A 90 -6.92 -6.73 -10.53
C GLN A 90 -6.34 -6.26 -9.21
N SER A 91 -6.80 -6.84 -8.09
CA SER A 91 -6.28 -6.53 -6.76
C SER A 91 -4.79 -6.81 -6.65
N LEU A 92 -4.35 -7.91 -7.24
CA LEU A 92 -2.97 -8.36 -7.23
C LEU A 92 -2.06 -7.47 -8.07
N ASN A 93 -2.45 -7.14 -9.30
CA ASN A 93 -1.70 -6.21 -10.14
C ASN A 93 -1.58 -4.83 -9.46
N LYS A 94 -2.63 -4.35 -8.79
CA LYS A 94 -2.57 -3.09 -8.04
C LYS A 94 -1.69 -3.16 -6.80
N ALA A 95 -1.67 -4.28 -6.09
CA ALA A 95 -0.72 -4.48 -4.99
C ALA A 95 0.74 -4.41 -5.47
N VAL A 96 1.05 -5.01 -6.63
CA VAL A 96 2.38 -4.87 -7.26
C VAL A 96 2.66 -3.41 -7.61
N GLU A 97 1.71 -2.71 -8.22
CA GLU A 97 1.85 -1.29 -8.57
C GLU A 97 2.17 -0.43 -7.33
N TYR A 98 1.46 -0.64 -6.22
CA TYR A 98 1.72 0.09 -4.97
C TYR A 98 3.08 -0.22 -4.36
N ILE A 99 3.57 -1.46 -4.45
CA ILE A 99 4.95 -1.80 -4.06
C ILE A 99 5.97 -1.05 -4.94
N LEU A 100 5.71 -0.96 -6.25
CA LEU A 100 6.62 -0.28 -7.18
C LEU A 100 6.59 1.24 -7.05
N LEU A 101 5.47 1.81 -6.64
CA LEU A 101 5.30 3.24 -6.36
C LEU A 101 5.89 3.62 -5.00
N GLY A 102 5.71 2.75 -3.99
CA GLY A 102 6.29 2.92 -2.68
C GLY A 102 7.80 2.79 -2.73
N ASN A 103 8.51 3.91 -2.85
CA ASN A 103 9.98 3.95 -2.83
C ASN A 103 10.54 3.78 -1.41
N GLU A 104 9.84 3.03 -0.56
CA GLU A 104 10.09 2.90 0.87
C GLU A 104 9.94 1.44 1.29
N TRP A 105 10.90 0.95 2.08
CA TRP A 105 10.97 -0.46 2.47
C TRP A 105 9.72 -0.94 3.22
N TYR A 106 9.11 -0.08 4.04
CA TYR A 106 7.90 -0.43 4.80
C TYR A 106 6.68 -0.72 3.92
N VAL A 107 6.66 -0.23 2.67
CA VAL A 107 5.56 -0.51 1.74
C VAL A 107 5.59 -1.98 1.33
N CYS A 108 6.78 -2.52 1.09
CA CYS A 108 6.97 -3.95 0.83
C CYS A 108 6.48 -4.80 2.00
N ASP A 109 6.78 -4.41 3.24
CA ASP A 109 6.30 -5.15 4.42
C ASP A 109 4.76 -5.07 4.54
N ILE A 110 4.18 -3.87 4.39
CA ILE A 110 2.74 -3.68 4.54
C ILE A 110 1.97 -4.44 3.46
N ILE A 111 2.29 -4.20 2.18
CA ILE A 111 1.56 -4.80 1.05
C ILE A 111 1.94 -6.27 0.87
N GLY A 112 3.22 -6.60 1.03
CA GLY A 112 3.74 -7.96 0.87
C GLY A 112 3.14 -8.92 1.90
N GLU A 113 3.13 -8.57 3.18
CA GLU A 113 2.54 -9.44 4.20
C GLU A 113 1.01 -9.51 4.08
N ARG A 114 0.34 -8.36 3.95
CA ARG A 114 -1.13 -8.30 4.05
C ARG A 114 -1.85 -8.73 2.78
N VAL A 115 -1.26 -8.48 1.61
CA VAL A 115 -1.90 -8.79 0.32
C VAL A 115 -1.25 -10.02 -0.30
N MET A 116 0.06 -9.98 -0.57
CA MET A 116 0.73 -11.09 -1.27
C MET A 116 0.72 -12.36 -0.43
N GLY A 117 1.03 -12.25 0.88
CA GLY A 117 0.96 -13.37 1.82
C GLY A 117 -0.43 -13.99 1.89
N HIS A 118 -1.49 -13.16 1.90
CA HIS A 118 -2.86 -13.65 1.87
C HIS A 118 -3.18 -14.42 0.58
N PHE A 119 -2.72 -13.91 -0.56
CA PHE A 119 -3.02 -14.51 -1.87
C PHE A 119 -2.27 -15.82 -2.08
N LEU A 120 -1.01 -15.90 -1.62
CA LEU A 120 -0.23 -17.15 -1.63
C LEU A 120 -0.95 -18.27 -0.87
N LEU A 121 -1.55 -17.95 0.27
CA LEU A 121 -2.26 -18.94 1.09
C LEU A 121 -3.61 -19.34 0.51
N LYS A 122 -4.34 -18.39 -0.09
CA LYS A 122 -5.70 -18.62 -0.58
C LYS A 122 -5.74 -19.24 -1.98
N GLU A 123 -4.85 -18.80 -2.87
CA GLU A 123 -4.80 -19.22 -4.27
C GLU A 123 -3.34 -19.43 -4.74
N PRO A 124 -2.66 -20.48 -4.25
CA PRO A 124 -1.23 -20.69 -4.50
C PRO A 124 -0.89 -20.86 -5.98
N GLU A 125 -1.72 -21.57 -6.76
CA GLU A 125 -1.45 -21.79 -8.19
C GLU A 125 -1.50 -20.51 -9.02
N LYS A 126 -2.50 -19.64 -8.76
CA LYS A 126 -2.60 -18.34 -9.44
C LYS A 126 -1.48 -17.40 -9.01
N THR A 127 -1.05 -17.50 -7.75
CA THR A 127 0.04 -16.68 -7.22
C THR A 127 1.41 -17.14 -7.72
N HIS A 128 1.63 -18.43 -7.95
CA HIS A 128 2.88 -19.00 -8.48
C HIS A 128 3.27 -18.39 -9.83
N ASN A 129 2.32 -18.32 -10.77
CA ASN A 129 2.53 -17.69 -12.08
C ASN A 129 2.91 -16.21 -11.97
N LEU A 130 2.47 -15.54 -10.90
CA LEU A 130 2.75 -14.14 -10.67
C LEU A 130 4.12 -13.91 -10.01
N THR A 131 4.62 -14.80 -9.14
CA THR A 131 5.97 -14.67 -8.55
C THR A 131 7.03 -14.58 -9.66
N HIS A 132 6.86 -15.33 -10.73
CA HIS A 132 7.70 -15.23 -11.94
C HIS A 132 7.55 -13.88 -12.66
N LYS A 133 6.34 -13.32 -12.72
CA LYS A 133 6.07 -12.00 -13.31
C LYS A 133 6.67 -10.87 -12.48
N LEU A 134 6.52 -10.93 -11.15
CA LEU A 134 7.12 -9.99 -10.19
C LEU A 134 8.64 -10.02 -10.27
N ASN A 135 9.26 -11.21 -10.27
CA ASN A 135 10.70 -11.33 -10.43
C ASN A 135 11.19 -10.67 -11.73
N ARG A 136 10.50 -10.90 -12.86
CA ARG A 136 10.84 -10.22 -14.13
C ARG A 136 10.70 -8.70 -14.05
N ILE A 137 9.66 -8.19 -13.40
CA ILE A 137 9.45 -6.73 -13.24
C ILE A 137 10.54 -6.13 -12.34
N LEU A 138 10.84 -6.76 -11.21
CA LEU A 138 11.88 -6.34 -10.28
C LEU A 138 13.28 -6.39 -10.93
N GLU A 139 13.58 -7.47 -11.66
CA GLU A 139 14.83 -7.59 -12.43
C GLU A 139 14.95 -6.51 -13.50
N SER A 140 13.88 -6.22 -14.24
CA SER A 140 13.89 -5.15 -15.25
C SER A 140 14.16 -3.77 -14.63
N LYS A 141 13.59 -3.50 -13.45
CA LYS A 141 13.81 -2.24 -12.72
C LYS A 141 15.20 -2.17 -12.10
N LEU A 142 15.71 -3.24 -11.49
CA LEU A 142 17.10 -3.34 -11.02
C LEU A 142 18.11 -3.11 -12.16
N ASN A 143 17.84 -3.69 -13.33
CA ASN A 143 18.69 -3.52 -14.51
C ASN A 143 18.58 -2.11 -15.10
N SER A 144 17.42 -1.45 -15.00
CA SER A 144 17.26 -0.02 -15.35
C SER A 144 17.92 0.92 -14.34
N ALA A 145 17.90 0.60 -13.05
CA ALA A 145 18.56 1.38 -11.99
C ALA A 145 20.09 1.27 -12.07
N LYS A 146 20.61 0.10 -12.45
CA LYS A 146 22.04 -0.11 -12.74
C LYS A 146 22.53 0.64 -13.99
N ARG A 147 21.64 1.19 -14.82
CA ARG A 147 21.96 1.97 -16.03
C ARG A 147 22.20 3.46 -15.77
N PHE A 148 22.03 3.95 -14.53
CA PHE A 148 22.40 5.31 -14.15
C PHE A 148 23.85 5.34 -13.62
N PRO A 149 24.81 6.00 -14.30
CA PRO A 149 26.23 5.99 -13.92
C PRO A 149 26.56 6.73 -12.61
N GLU A 150 25.60 7.46 -12.04
CA GLU A 150 25.83 8.34 -10.89
C GLU A 150 25.93 7.60 -9.55
N THR A 151 25.26 6.44 -9.41
CA THR A 151 25.33 5.61 -8.20
C THR A 151 26.63 4.79 -8.11
N GLN A 152 27.25 4.46 -9.25
CA GLN A 152 28.57 3.80 -9.26
C GLN A 152 29.70 4.76 -8.85
N ARG A 153 29.59 6.06 -9.15
CA ARG A 153 30.59 7.06 -8.73
C ARG A 153 30.58 7.31 -7.22
N LEU A 154 29.42 7.38 -6.60
CA LEU A 154 29.29 7.53 -5.14
C LEU A 154 29.86 6.33 -4.38
N ALA A 155 29.58 5.10 -4.83
CA ALA A 155 30.16 3.89 -4.22
C ALA A 155 31.69 3.81 -4.35
N SER A 156 32.25 4.25 -5.48
CA SER A 156 33.71 4.29 -5.69
C SER A 156 34.44 5.38 -4.88
N THR A 157 33.72 6.45 -4.52
CA THR A 157 34.28 7.57 -3.73
C THR A 157 34.35 7.22 -2.25
N VAL A 158 33.30 6.58 -1.71
CA VAL A 158 33.27 6.11 -0.32
C VAL A 158 34.27 4.96 -0.08
N ALA A 159 34.47 4.08 -1.07
CA ALA A 159 35.47 3.01 -0.99
C ALA A 159 36.93 3.52 -1.03
N ARG A 160 37.19 4.74 -1.53
CA ARG A 160 38.52 5.36 -1.55
C ARG A 160 38.84 6.16 -0.28
N GLN A 161 37.84 6.66 0.44
CA GLN A 161 38.04 7.39 1.70
C GLN A 161 38.19 6.49 2.94
N GLY A 162 37.93 5.18 2.81
CA GLY A 162 38.09 4.19 3.89
C GLY A 162 39.43 3.45 3.94
N ARG A 163 40.45 3.89 3.19
CA ARG A 163 41.83 3.38 3.32
C ARG A 163 42.74 4.52 3.77
N VAL A 164 42.82 4.71 5.08
CA VAL A 164 43.97 5.32 5.77
C VAL A 164 44.54 4.25 6.69
#